data_AF-A0AAX1UI77-F1
#
_entry.id   AF-A0AAX1UI77-F1
#
_cell.length_a   1.000
_cell.length_b   1.000
_cell.length_c   1.000
_cell.angle_alpha   90.00
_cell.angle_beta   90.00
_cell.angle_gamma   90.00
#
_symmetry.space_group_name_H-M   'P 1'
#
loop_
_entity.id
_entity.type
_entity.pdbx_description
1 polymer ?
#
loop_
_entity_poly.entity_id
_entity_poly.type
_entity_poly.pdbx_seq_one_letter_code
_entity_poly.pdbx_strand_id
1 'polypeptide(L)' 'MAEIVNLRAKRKAAERDARRRKGDENAAKHGRTKAERRLEETWAEKARAHLEDHRRETDAPDEPTDP' A
#
# COMPACT_ATOMS: atom_id res chain seq x y z
N MET A 1 -34.40 22.55 31.50
CA MET A 1 -34.13 21.19 32.04
C MET A 1 -32.70 20.85 31.65
N ALA A 2 -31.81 20.55 32.59
CA ALA A 2 -30.42 20.26 32.27
C ALA A 2 -30.27 18.79 31.88
N GLU A 3 -29.63 18.52 30.74
CA GLU A 3 -29.37 17.16 30.29
C GLU A 3 -28.19 16.57 31.08
N ILE A 4 -28.45 15.49 31.82
CA ILE A 4 -27.43 14.81 32.62
C ILE A 4 -26.60 13.93 31.68
N VAL A 5 -25.49 14.47 31.18
CA VAL A 5 -24.56 13.74 30.31
C VAL A 5 -23.48 13.02 31.12
N ASN A 6 -23.35 11.71 30.89
CA ASN A 6 -22.29 10.92 31.49
C ASN A 6 -20.94 11.17 30.78
N LEU A 7 -20.06 11.91 31.45
CA LEU A 7 -18.74 12.28 30.91
C LEU A 7 -17.84 11.07 30.63
N ARG A 8 -17.95 9.97 31.38
CA ARG A 8 -17.18 8.73 31.11
C ARG A 8 -17.62 8.09 29.80
N ALA A 9 -18.93 8.01 29.56
CA ALA A 9 -19.47 7.48 28.31
C ALA A 9 -19.04 8.33 27.11
N LYS A 10 -19.10 9.66 27.24
CA LYS A 10 -18.66 10.63 26.23
C LYS A 10 -17.17 10.50 25.90
N ARG A 11 -16.32 10.33 26.91
CA ARG A 11 -14.87 10.09 26.72
C ARG A 11 -14.60 8.78 26.00
N LYS A 12 -15.27 7.69 26.39
CA LYS A 12 -15.12 6.37 25.76
C LYS A 12 -15.67 6.33 24.32
N ALA A 13 -16.67 7.15 24.01
CA ALA A 13 -17.14 7.35 22.64
C ALA A 13 -16.07 8.07 21.80
N ALA A 14 -15.55 9.20 22.31
CA ALA A 14 -14.51 9.98 21.64
C ALA A 14 -13.23 9.16 21.36
N GLU A 15 -12.79 8.33 22.31
CA GLU A 15 -11.64 7.42 22.10
C GLU A 15 -11.90 6.38 21.00
N ARG A 16 -13.12 5.80 20.95
CA ARG A 16 -13.49 4.84 19.91
C ARG A 16 -13.52 5.50 18.53
N ASP A 17 -14.06 6.71 18.45
CA ASP A 17 -14.12 7.46 17.19
C ASP A 17 -12.74 7.88 16.72
N ALA A 18 -11.85 8.31 17.62
CA ALA A 18 -10.45 8.60 17.29
C ALA A 18 -9.71 7.36 16.76
N ARG A 19 -9.96 6.18 17.34
CA ARG A 19 -9.40 4.91 16.85
C ARG A 19 -9.92 4.54 15.47
N ARG A 20 -11.22 4.71 15.21
CA ARG A 20 -11.80 4.48 13.87
C ARG A 20 -11.19 5.41 12.83
N ARG A 21 -11.18 6.73 13.09
CA ARG A 21 -10.58 7.71 12.19
C ARG A 21 -9.13 7.40 11.85
N LYS A 22 -8.33 7.01 12.85
CA LYS A 22 -6.95 6.58 12.61
C LYS A 22 -6.86 5.28 11.79
N GLY A 23 -7.77 4.34 12.01
CA GLY A 23 -7.92 3.14 11.19
C GLY A 23 -8.26 3.47 9.74
N ASP A 24 -9.22 4.36 9.53
CA ASP A 24 -9.67 4.80 8.20
C ASP A 24 -8.57 5.58 7.47
N GLU A 25 -7.85 6.47 8.17
CA GLU A 25 -6.68 7.16 7.62
C GLU A 25 -5.58 6.18 7.23
N ASN A 26 -5.32 5.16 8.06
CA ASN A 26 -4.33 4.13 7.76
C ASN A 26 -4.81 3.22 6.62
N ALA A 27 -6.10 2.92 6.51
CA ALA A 27 -6.68 2.18 5.40
C ALA A 27 -6.65 3.00 4.10
N ALA A 28 -6.80 4.32 4.17
CA ALA A 28 -6.64 5.19 3.01
C ALA A 28 -5.17 5.32 2.59
N LYS A 29 -4.26 5.51 3.56
CA LYS A 29 -2.81 5.67 3.33
C LYS A 29 -2.11 4.36 2.98
N HIS A 30 -2.63 3.23 3.46
CA HIS A 30 -2.04 1.91 3.35
C HIS A 30 -3.06 0.87 2.88
N GLY A 31 -4.01 1.26 2.02
CA GLY A 31 -5.11 0.41 1.53
C GLY A 31 -4.68 -0.87 0.81
N ARG A 32 -3.38 -1.04 0.58
CA ARG A 32 -2.74 -2.34 0.38
C ARG A 32 -2.03 -2.76 1.65
N THR A 33 -2.51 -3.85 2.25
CA THR A 33 -1.86 -4.52 3.38
C THR A 33 -0.44 -4.97 3.00
N LYS A 34 0.43 -5.19 3.99
CA LYS A 34 1.79 -5.73 3.74
C LYS A 34 1.77 -7.01 2.90
N ALA A 35 0.76 -7.86 3.10
CA ALA A 35 0.60 -9.11 2.37
C ALA A 35 0.23 -8.86 0.89
N GLU A 36 -0.71 -7.95 0.62
CA GLU A 36 -1.10 -7.59 -0.75
C GLU A 36 0.05 -6.92 -1.51
N ARG A 37 0.80 -6.02 -0.85
CA ARG A 37 1.99 -5.40 -1.48
C ARG A 37 3.04 -6.44 -1.86
N ARG A 38 3.31 -7.41 -0.97
CA ARG A 38 4.29 -8.47 -1.24
C ARG A 38 3.82 -9.38 -2.38
N LEU A 39 2.53 -9.68 -2.43
CA LEU A 39 1.96 -10.45 -3.53
C LEU A 39 2.13 -9.69 -4.86
N GLU A 40 1.77 -8.41 -4.89
CA GLU A 40 1.91 -7.57 -6.08
C GLU A 40 3.38 -7.43 -6.53
N GLU A 41 4.30 -7.32 -5.58
CA GLU A 41 5.75 -7.28 -5.84
C GLU A 41 6.25 -8.58 -6.48
N THR A 42 5.86 -9.75 -5.96
CA THR A 42 6.25 -11.03 -6.57
C THR A 42 5.62 -11.24 -7.94
N TRP A 43 4.39 -10.77 -8.15
CA TRP A 43 3.76 -10.76 -9.47
C TRP A 43 4.51 -9.84 -10.45
N ALA A 44 4.94 -8.66 -10.01
CA ALA A 44 5.71 -7.73 -10.81
C ALA A 44 7.10 -8.28 -11.17
N GLU A 45 7.80 -8.90 -10.22
CA GLU A 45 9.08 -9.57 -10.46
C GLU A 45 8.95 -10.71 -11.46
N LYS A 46 7.91 -11.55 -11.30
CA LYS A 46 7.64 -12.63 -12.24
C LYS A 46 7.35 -12.10 -13.64
N ALA A 47 6.57 -11.02 -13.76
CA ALA A 47 6.30 -10.38 -15.04
C ALA A 47 7.58 -9.83 -15.69
N ARG A 48 8.48 -9.21 -14.91
CA ARG A 48 9.79 -8.75 -15.40
C ARG A 48 10.66 -9.91 -15.87
N ALA A 49 10.76 -10.97 -15.08
CA ALA A 49 11.52 -12.16 -15.44
C ALA A 49 10.99 -12.81 -16.73
N HIS A 50 9.67 -12.87 -16.92
CA HIS A 50 9.08 -13.36 -18.18
C HIS A 50 9.42 -12.46 -19.37
N LEU A 51 9.45 -11.14 -19.19
CA LEU A 51 9.84 -10.21 -20.25
C LEU A 51 11.34 -10.31 -20.57
N GLU A 52 12.18 -10.53 -19.57
CA GLU A 52 13.62 -10.76 -19.74
C GLU A 52 13.92 -12.08 -20.44
N ASP A 53 13.22 -13.17 -20.08
CA ASP A 53 13.35 -14.47 -20.75
C ASP A 53 12.93 -14.43 -22.22
N HIS A 54 11.95 -13.58 -22.54
CA HIS A 54 11.51 -13.36 -23.92
C HIS A 54 12.28 -12.25 -24.65
N ARG A 55 13.26 -11.61 -24.01
CA ARG A 55 14.10 -10.59 -24.66
C ARG A 55 15.05 -11.26 -25.64
N ARG A 56 14.95 -10.89 -26.92
CA ARG A 56 15.92 -11.33 -27.94
C ARG A 56 17.24 -10.59 -27.75
N GLU A 57 18.34 -11.27 -28.05
CA GLU A 57 19.72 -10.73 -27.92
C GLU A 57 19.97 -9.44 -28.73
N THR A 58 19.11 -9.11 -29.69
CA THR A 58 19.20 -7.93 -30.56
C THR A 58 18.76 -6.60 -29.92
N ASP A 59 18.20 -6.61 -28.70
CA ASP A 59 17.85 -5.38 -27.96
C ASP A 59 18.94 -4.96 -26.95
N ALA A 60 20.17 -5.49 -27.08
CA ALA A 60 21.31 -4.87 -26.43
C ALA A 60 21.46 -3.44 -26.98
N PRO A 61 21.54 -2.39 -26.14
CA PRO A 61 21.79 -1.05 -26.64
C PRO A 61 23.09 -1.08 -27.43
N ASP A 62 23.03 -0.64 -28.69
CA ASP A 62 24.18 -0.45 -29.57
C ASP A 62 25.33 0.17 -28.74
N GLU A 63 26.30 -0.67 -28.39
CA GLU A 63 27.57 -0.23 -27.88
C GLU A 63 28.22 0.51 -29.05
N PRO A 64 28.49 1.83 -28.95
CA PRO A 64 29.18 2.53 -30.02
C PRO A 64 30.62 2.02 -30.02
N THR A 65 30.85 0.92 -30.73
CA THR A 65 32.17 0.52 -31.18
C THR A 65 32.41 1.30 -32.46
N ASP A 66 33.12 2.41 -32.34
CA ASP A 66 33.79 3.06 -33.47
C ASP A 66 35.29 3.22 -33.12
N PRO A 67 36.16 3.22 -34.14
CA PRO A 67 37.44 2.49 -34.20
C PRO A 67 38.60 3.02 -33.35
#